data_AF-A0A653CYD1-F1
#
_entry.id   AF-A0A653CYD1-F1
#
_cell.length_a   1.000
_cell.length_b   1.000
_cell.length_c   1.000
_cell.angle_alpha   90.00
_cell.angle_beta   90.00
_cell.angle_gamma   90.00
#
_symmetry.space_group_name_H-M   'P 1'
#
loop_
_entity.id
_entity.type
_entity.pdbx_description
1 polymer ?
#
loop_
_entity_poly.entity_id
_entity_poly.type
_entity_poly.pdbx_seq_one_letter_code
_entity_poly.pdbx_strand_id
1 'polypeptide(L)'
;MTISPVLTFSQQSMYDIVNNLSSLAARFIFRPIEESSYFYFTQMIKRDVPLKDQDQGKVAESAEVLSQLGKIVTSIGLVIVVFGQSYSHTFLYLYGGKKLVEASLPVQLMRYHSFAIVLLAVNGVTEGYVFATMDNQQIDKYGVSSIITSW
;
A
#
# COMPACT_ATOMS: atom_id res chain seq x y z
N MET A 1 0.51 -25.76 -5.79
CA MET A 1 -0.85 -26.37 -5.69
C MET A 1 -1.80 -25.46 -6.43
N THR A 2 -2.50 -26.03 -7.40
CA THR A 2 -3.41 -25.35 -8.34
C THR A 2 -4.70 -24.98 -7.60
N ILE A 3 -4.78 -23.78 -7.04
CA ILE A 3 -5.97 -23.32 -6.31
C ILE A 3 -6.73 -22.31 -7.16
N SER A 4 -7.32 -22.79 -8.26
CA SER A 4 -8.63 -22.30 -8.74
C SER A 4 -9.07 -23.15 -9.93
N PRO A 5 -10.26 -23.79 -9.91
CA PRO A 5 -10.80 -24.53 -11.05
C PRO A 5 -11.33 -23.61 -12.16
N VAL A 6 -11.19 -22.29 -12.00
CA VAL A 6 -11.79 -21.27 -12.88
C VAL A 6 -10.81 -20.74 -13.94
N LEU A 7 -9.50 -20.91 -13.75
CA LEU A 7 -8.45 -20.30 -14.59
C LEU A 7 -7.50 -21.34 -15.17
N THR A 8 -7.27 -21.26 -16.49
CA THR A 8 -6.26 -22.06 -17.18
C THR A 8 -4.84 -21.73 -16.71
N PHE A 9 -3.89 -22.64 -16.88
CA PHE A 9 -2.47 -22.39 -16.52
C PHE A 9 -1.93 -21.10 -17.14
N SER A 10 -2.29 -20.81 -18.40
CA SER A 10 -1.88 -19.57 -19.07
C SER A 10 -2.44 -18.33 -18.37
N GLN A 11 -3.69 -18.35 -17.91
CA GLN A 11 -4.30 -17.22 -17.20
C GLN A 11 -3.74 -17.04 -15.79
N GLN A 12 -3.37 -18.12 -15.10
CA GLN A 12 -2.69 -18.03 -13.80
C GLN A 12 -1.33 -17.36 -13.94
N SER A 13 -0.52 -17.75 -14.93
CA SER A 13 0.75 -17.08 -15.20
C SER A 13 0.59 -15.60 -15.56
N MET A 14 -0.44 -15.25 -16.33
CA MET A 14 -0.79 -13.86 -16.65
C MET A 14 -1.16 -13.05 -15.38
N TYR A 15 -1.97 -13.66 -14.50
CA TYR A 15 -2.36 -13.08 -13.22
C TYR A 15 -1.14 -12.81 -12.34
N ASP A 16 -0.26 -13.79 -12.19
CA ASP A 16 0.94 -13.67 -11.36
C ASP A 16 1.87 -12.55 -11.85
N ILE A 17 2.03 -12.40 -13.16
CA ILE A 17 2.85 -11.33 -13.75
C ILE A 17 2.26 -9.96 -13.39
N VAL A 18 0.97 -9.76 -13.61
CA VAL A 18 0.30 -8.47 -13.37
C VAL A 18 0.29 -8.12 -11.87
N ASN A 19 0.02 -9.10 -11.02
CA ASN A 19 -0.01 -8.91 -9.58
C ASN A 19 1.38 -8.52 -9.05
N ASN A 20 2.43 -9.23 -9.48
CA ASN A 20 3.81 -8.89 -9.10
C ASN A 20 4.22 -7.50 -9.61
N LEU A 21 3.88 -7.15 -10.85
CA LEU A 21 4.21 -5.85 -11.44
C LEU A 21 3.52 -4.70 -10.69
N SER A 22 2.23 -4.86 -10.38
CA SER A 22 1.44 -3.85 -9.64
C SER A 22 1.94 -3.70 -8.20
N SER A 23 2.19 -4.82 -7.52
CA SER A 23 2.71 -4.84 -6.16
C SER A 23 4.11 -4.23 -6.07
N LEU A 24 4.97 -4.51 -7.06
CA LEU A 24 6.31 -3.92 -7.13
C LEU A 24 6.24 -2.40 -7.30
N ALA A 25 5.40 -1.91 -8.22
CA ALA A 25 5.20 -0.48 -8.42
C ALA A 25 4.70 0.22 -7.15
N ALA A 26 3.71 -0.38 -6.47
CA ALA A 26 3.21 0.13 -5.20
C ALA A 26 4.32 0.19 -4.14
N ARG A 27 5.11 -0.87 -3.99
CA ARG A 27 6.23 -0.90 -3.03
C ARG A 27 7.27 0.18 -3.33
N PHE A 28 7.65 0.38 -4.59
CA PHE A 28 8.64 1.39 -4.94
C PHE A 28 8.18 2.81 -4.59
N ILE A 29 6.87 3.10 -4.67
CA ILE A 29 6.32 4.42 -4.41
C ILE A 29 6.06 4.63 -2.91
N PHE A 30 5.34 3.69 -2.27
CA PHE A 30 4.82 3.91 -0.91
C PHE A 30 5.76 3.44 0.20
N ARG A 31 6.57 2.39 -0.02
CA ARG A 31 7.52 1.91 1.01
C ARG A 31 8.48 2.99 1.52
N PRO A 32 9.16 3.79 0.67
CA PRO A 32 10.06 4.82 1.19
C PRO A 32 9.31 5.90 1.98
N ILE A 33 8.06 6.19 1.60
CA ILE A 33 7.21 7.15 2.31
C ILE A 33 6.82 6.58 3.68
N GLU A 34 6.39 5.32 3.73
CA GLU A 34 6.05 4.59 4.95
C GLU A 34 7.24 4.57 5.92
N GLU A 35 8.42 4.12 5.47
CA GLU A 35 9.64 4.05 6.29
C GLU A 35 10.05 5.43 6.83
N SER A 36 9.99 6.47 5.98
CA SER A 36 10.33 7.84 6.39
C SER A 36 9.33 8.41 7.40
N SER A 37 8.03 8.16 7.18
CA SER A 37 6.96 8.62 8.08
C SER A 37 7.03 7.93 9.43
N TYR A 38 7.28 6.62 9.46
CA TYR A 38 7.48 5.85 10.67
C TYR A 38 8.68 6.38 11.47
N PHE A 39 9.80 6.65 10.80
CA PHE A 39 10.98 7.24 11.44
C PHE A 39 10.70 8.64 12.01
N TYR A 40 9.91 9.47 11.33
CA TYR A 40 9.49 10.78 11.85
C TYR A 40 8.60 10.63 13.09
N PHE A 41 7.58 9.77 13.04
CA PHE A 41 6.63 9.61 14.16
C PHE A 41 7.30 9.04 15.42
N THR A 42 8.27 8.13 15.28
CA THR A 42 9.04 7.60 16.42
C THR A 42 9.91 8.65 17.12
N GLN A 43 10.25 9.76 16.46
CA GLN A 43 10.95 10.88 17.08
C GLN A 43 10.01 11.88 17.76
N MET A 44 8.77 11.99 17.25
CA MET A 44 7.76 12.91 17.81
C MET A 44 7.06 12.33 19.03
N ILE A 45 6.82 11.01 19.04
CA ILE A 45 6.05 10.33 20.08
C ILE A 45 6.97 9.39 20.86
N LYS A 46 6.99 9.56 22.19
CA LYS A 46 7.72 8.67 23.08
C LYS A 46 6.89 7.43 23.37
N ARG A 47 7.45 6.26 23.12
CA ARG A 47 6.82 4.98 23.51
C ARG A 47 6.71 4.88 25.04
N ASP A 48 5.69 4.15 25.49
CA ASP A 48 5.49 3.76 26.90
C ASP A 48 5.28 4.94 27.88
N VAL A 49 5.02 6.15 27.36
CA VAL A 49 4.63 7.34 28.14
C VAL A 49 3.18 7.65 27.85
N PRO A 50 2.30 7.78 28.87
CA PRO A 50 0.90 8.11 28.63
C PRO A 50 0.76 9.52 28.02
N LEU A 51 -0.21 9.70 27.11
CA LEU A 51 -0.43 10.93 26.32
C LEU A 51 -0.51 12.22 27.17
N LYS A 52 -0.94 12.10 28.43
CA LYS A 52 -1.02 13.21 29.40
C LYS A 52 0.34 13.77 29.85
N ASP A 53 1.38 12.94 29.80
CA ASP A 53 2.74 13.27 30.22
C ASP A 53 3.66 13.52 29.01
N GLN A 54 3.10 13.48 27.79
CA GLN A 54 3.79 13.82 26.55
C GLN A 54 3.60 15.30 26.19
N ASP A 55 4.51 15.81 25.37
CA ASP A 55 4.41 17.15 24.80
C ASP A 55 3.22 17.21 23.83
N GLN A 56 2.13 17.83 24.26
CA GLN A 56 0.92 17.94 23.44
C GLN A 56 1.16 18.69 22.13
N GLY A 57 2.17 19.56 22.05
CA GLY A 57 2.57 20.22 20.82
C GLY A 57 3.09 19.22 19.79
N LYS A 58 3.98 18.32 20.20
CA LYS A 58 4.54 17.27 19.32
C LYS A 58 3.49 16.24 18.89
N VAL A 59 2.57 15.89 19.79
CA VAL A 59 1.47 14.98 19.47
C VAL A 59 0.54 15.63 18.43
N ALA A 60 0.16 16.89 18.63
CA ALA A 60 -0.67 17.63 17.67
C ALA A 60 0.03 17.79 16.31
N GLU A 61 1.32 18.13 16.30
CA GLU A 61 2.14 18.23 15.08
C GLU A 61 2.18 16.89 14.34
N SER A 62 2.42 15.78 15.05
CA SER A 62 2.46 14.45 14.44
C SER A 62 1.12 14.05 13.79
N ALA A 63 -0.01 14.42 14.40
CA ALA A 63 -1.34 14.16 13.86
C ALA A 63 -1.64 15.05 12.63
N GLU A 64 -1.17 16.30 12.65
CA GLU A 64 -1.25 17.19 11.49
C GLU A 64 -0.43 16.64 10.31
N VAL A 65 0.81 16.23 10.55
CA VAL A 65 1.68 15.62 9.55
C VAL A 65 1.06 14.34 9.01
N LEU A 66 0.46 13.50 9.85
CA LEU A 66 -0.29 12.32 9.40
C LEU A 66 -1.43 12.70 8.43
N SER A 67 -2.22 13.73 8.75
CA SER A 67 -3.31 14.19 7.89
C SER A 67 -2.78 14.72 6.55
N GLN A 68 -1.71 15.50 6.57
CA GLN A 68 -1.07 16.04 5.38
C GLN A 68 -0.48 14.92 4.50
N LEU A 69 0.23 13.97 5.12
CA LEU A 69 0.81 12.82 4.44
C LEU A 69 -0.28 11.94 3.82
N GLY A 70 -1.37 11.70 4.55
CA GLY A 70 -2.56 11.00 4.05
C GLY A 70 -3.13 11.63 2.78
N LYS A 71 -3.23 12.96 2.73
CA LYS A 71 -3.67 13.69 1.52
C LYS A 71 -2.69 13.52 0.36
N ILE A 72 -1.39 13.57 0.62
CA ILE A 72 -0.35 13.40 -0.39
C ILE A 72 -0.41 12.00 -0.99
N VAL A 73 -0.38 10.95 -0.16
CA VAL A 73 -0.37 9.56 -0.65
C VAL A 73 -1.68 9.21 -1.36
N THR A 74 -2.81 9.74 -0.89
CA THR A 74 -4.10 9.59 -1.58
C THR A 74 -4.08 10.28 -2.94
N SER A 75 -3.52 11.49 -3.02
CA SER A 75 -3.41 12.23 -4.30
C SER A 75 -2.54 11.47 -5.30
N ILE A 76 -1.39 10.92 -4.87
CA ILE A 76 -0.54 10.06 -5.70
C ILE A 76 -1.31 8.82 -6.15
N GLY A 77 -2.01 8.15 -5.23
CA GLY A 77 -2.85 6.99 -5.55
C GLY A 77 -3.94 7.32 -6.58
N LEU A 78 -4.61 8.47 -6.47
CA LEU A 78 -5.63 8.90 -7.42
C LEU A 78 -5.05 9.16 -8.81
N VAL A 79 -3.85 9.75 -8.91
CA VAL A 79 -3.13 9.86 -10.18
C VAL A 79 -2.90 8.46 -10.76
N ILE A 80 -2.41 7.51 -9.96
CA ILE A 80 -2.22 6.12 -10.40
C ILE A 80 -3.54 5.50 -10.86
N VAL A 81 -4.68 5.78 -10.23
CA VAL A 81 -6.00 5.32 -10.69
C VAL A 81 -6.34 5.90 -12.05
N VAL A 82 -6.27 7.22 -12.23
CA VAL A 82 -6.68 7.89 -13.48
C VAL A 82 -5.83 7.40 -14.66
N PHE A 83 -4.51 7.36 -14.48
CA PHE A 83 -3.59 6.88 -15.52
C PHE A 83 -3.65 5.36 -15.68
N GLY A 84 -3.81 4.62 -14.59
CA GLY A 84 -3.96 3.17 -14.59
C GLY A 84 -5.20 2.74 -15.38
N GLN A 85 -6.35 3.37 -15.17
CA GLN A 85 -7.56 3.08 -15.94
C GLN A 85 -7.37 3.31 -17.46
N SER A 86 -6.76 4.46 -17.80
CA SER A 86 -6.63 4.94 -19.18
C SER A 86 -5.53 4.21 -19.96
N TYR A 87 -4.41 3.91 -19.32
CA TYR A 87 -3.19 3.41 -19.98
C TYR A 87 -2.85 1.94 -19.67
N SER A 88 -3.68 1.20 -18.92
CA SER A 88 -3.47 -0.23 -18.63
C SER A 88 -3.13 -1.06 -19.86
N HIS A 89 -3.85 -0.85 -20.97
CA HIS A 89 -3.61 -1.59 -22.23
C HIS A 89 -2.24 -1.27 -22.83
N THR A 90 -1.89 0.03 -22.93
CA THR A 90 -0.61 0.47 -23.49
C THR A 90 0.57 0.02 -22.63
N PHE A 91 0.43 0.09 -21.31
CA PHE A 91 1.45 -0.34 -20.36
C PHE A 91 1.74 -1.84 -20.48
N LEU A 92 0.69 -2.68 -20.51
CA LEU A 92 0.85 -4.13 -20.69
C LEU A 92 1.36 -4.50 -22.08
N TYR A 93 0.96 -3.75 -23.11
CA TYR A 93 1.48 -3.93 -24.46
C TYR A 93 2.99 -3.67 -24.53
N LEU A 94 3.46 -2.61 -23.86
CA LEU A 94 4.87 -2.27 -23.78
C LEU A 94 5.67 -3.31 -22.99
N TYR A 95 5.10 -3.84 -21.91
CA TYR A 95 5.77 -4.79 -21.03
C TYR A 95 5.83 -6.21 -21.60
N GLY A 96 4.70 -6.72 -22.10
CA GLY A 96 4.53 -8.14 -22.46
C GLY A 96 4.14 -8.40 -23.92
N GLY A 97 3.99 -7.35 -24.73
CA GLY A 97 3.59 -7.45 -26.13
C GLY A 97 2.14 -7.90 -26.33
N LYS A 98 1.78 -8.22 -27.59
CA LYS A 98 0.42 -8.56 -28.01
C LYS A 98 -0.20 -9.73 -27.23
N LYS A 99 0.59 -10.76 -26.92
CA LYS A 99 0.12 -11.96 -26.20
C LYS A 99 -0.44 -11.64 -24.81
N LEU A 100 0.05 -10.59 -24.14
CA LEU A 100 -0.39 -10.19 -22.81
C LEU A 100 -1.72 -9.41 -22.84
N VAL A 101 -2.02 -8.77 -23.98
CA VAL A 101 -3.13 -7.82 -24.13
C VAL A 101 -4.29 -8.39 -24.93
N GLU A 102 -4.02 -9.39 -25.78
CA GLU A 102 -5.04 -10.22 -26.42
C GLU A 102 -5.94 -10.91 -25.38
N ALA A 103 -5.38 -11.24 -24.21
CA ALA A 103 -6.16 -11.64 -23.06
C ALA A 103 -6.83 -10.42 -22.42
N SER A 104 -8.16 -10.44 -22.28
CA SER A 104 -8.90 -9.37 -21.58
C SER A 104 -8.65 -9.34 -20.07
N LEU A 105 -8.04 -10.40 -19.51
CA LEU A 105 -7.86 -10.59 -18.07
C LEU A 105 -6.73 -9.70 -17.48
N PRO A 106 -5.51 -9.64 -18.05
CA PRO A 106 -4.45 -8.73 -17.58
C PRO A 106 -4.85 -7.25 -17.53
N VAL A 107 -5.54 -6.77 -18.55
CA VAL A 107 -5.97 -5.36 -18.63
C VAL A 107 -6.99 -5.04 -17.54
N GLN A 108 -7.96 -5.92 -17.32
CA GLN A 108 -8.93 -5.75 -16.22
C GLN A 108 -8.26 -5.81 -14.86
N LEU A 109 -7.32 -6.74 -14.68
CA LEU A 109 -6.62 -6.91 -13.42
C LEU A 109 -5.75 -5.69 -13.08
N MET A 110 -5.04 -5.12 -14.06
CA MET A 110 -4.31 -3.85 -13.87
C MET A 110 -5.22 -2.69 -13.46
N ARG A 111 -6.42 -2.60 -14.05
CA ARG A 111 -7.42 -1.60 -13.68
C ARG A 111 -7.89 -1.78 -12.24
N TYR A 112 -8.16 -3.01 -11.81
CA TYR A 112 -8.55 -3.28 -10.41
C TYR A 112 -7.40 -2.98 -9.44
N HIS A 113 -6.17 -3.38 -9.77
CA HIS A 113 -5.01 -3.06 -8.95
C HIS A 113 -4.77 -1.56 -8.80
N SER A 114 -5.07 -0.78 -9.84
CA SER A 114 -4.96 0.68 -9.77
C SER A 114 -5.82 1.26 -8.64
N PHE A 115 -7.03 0.73 -8.42
CA PHE A 115 -7.87 1.12 -7.27
C PHE A 115 -7.33 0.60 -5.94
N ALA A 116 -6.85 -0.65 -5.90
CA ALA A 116 -6.28 -1.24 -4.70
C ALA A 116 -5.08 -0.44 -4.16
N ILE A 117 -4.29 0.17 -5.05
CA ILE A 117 -3.15 1.01 -4.68
C ILE A 117 -3.56 2.19 -3.79
N VAL A 118 -4.73 2.81 -4.01
CA VAL A 118 -5.19 3.93 -3.16
C VAL A 118 -5.46 3.45 -1.74
N LEU A 119 -6.11 2.30 -1.60
CA LEU A 119 -6.42 1.72 -0.29
C LEU A 119 -5.14 1.32 0.44
N LEU A 120 -4.18 0.72 -0.28
CA LEU A 120 -2.87 0.36 0.25
C LEU A 120 -2.09 1.59 0.73
N ALA A 121 -2.09 2.67 -0.04
CA ALA A 121 -1.39 3.90 0.31
C ALA A 121 -1.88 4.51 1.63
N VAL A 122 -3.20 4.54 1.84
CA VAL A 122 -3.80 5.06 3.08
C VAL A 122 -3.52 4.13 4.25
N ASN A 123 -3.63 2.81 4.05
CA ASN A 123 -3.34 1.82 5.07
C ASN A 123 -1.89 1.90 5.54
N GLY A 124 -0.91 1.93 4.64
CA GLY A 124 0.51 1.95 4.99
C GLY A 124 0.90 3.14 5.88
N VAL A 125 0.40 4.34 5.57
CA VAL A 125 0.66 5.54 6.38
C VAL A 125 -0.03 5.47 7.75
N THR A 126 -1.25 4.93 7.81
CA THR A 126 -2.01 4.79 9.06
C THR A 126 -1.35 3.76 9.98
N GLU A 127 -0.96 2.61 9.44
CA GLU A 127 -0.23 1.58 10.18
C GLU A 127 1.11 2.10 10.69
N GLY A 128 1.87 2.82 9.86
CA GLY A 128 3.13 3.45 10.26
C GLY A 128 2.98 4.38 11.48
N TYR A 129 1.92 5.18 11.52
CA TYR A 129 1.61 6.00 12.69
C TYR A 129 1.23 5.17 13.92
N VAL A 130 0.31 4.21 13.76
CA VAL A 130 -0.11 3.33 14.87
C VAL A 130 1.09 2.60 15.47
N PHE A 131 1.95 1.99 14.65
CA PHE A 131 3.18 1.32 15.10
C PHE A 131 4.21 2.26 15.76
N ALA A 132 4.25 3.53 15.36
CA ALA A 132 5.10 4.51 16.02
C ALA A 132 4.57 4.90 17.41
N THR A 133 3.24 4.94 17.57
CA THR A 133 2.57 5.39 18.81
C THR A 133 2.31 4.29 19.84
N MET A 134 2.26 3.02 19.44
CA MET A 134 1.90 1.92 20.35
C MET A 134 3.02 1.52 21.32
N ASP A 135 2.61 1.17 22.53
CA ASP A 135 3.46 0.57 23.58
C ASP A 135 3.91 -0.84 23.15
N ASN A 136 5.11 -1.25 23.57
CA ASN A 136 5.67 -2.58 23.31
C ASN A 136 4.70 -3.72 23.69
N GLN A 137 3.90 -3.59 24.76
CA GLN A 137 2.88 -4.59 25.13
C GLN A 137 1.71 -4.68 24.15
N GLN A 138 1.39 -3.57 23.46
CA GLN A 138 0.33 -3.53 22.46
C GLN A 138 0.84 -4.03 21.10
N ILE A 139 2.12 -3.80 20.77
CA ILE A 139 2.76 -4.31 19.55
C ILE A 139 2.73 -5.86 19.53
N ASP A 140 3.02 -6.53 20.65
CA ASP A 140 2.97 -8.01 20.73
C ASP A 140 1.55 -8.58 20.51
N LYS A 141 0.52 -7.85 20.92
CA LYS A 141 -0.88 -8.25 20.71
C LYS A 141 -1.37 -7.95 19.29
N TYR A 142 -0.88 -6.86 18.68
CA TYR A 142 -1.20 -6.50 17.29
C TYR A 142 -0.41 -7.29 16.25
N GLY A 143 0.80 -7.77 16.57
CA GLY A 143 1.58 -8.63 15.69
C GLY A 143 0.81 -9.87 15.23
N VAL A 144 -0.01 -10.45 16.11
CA VAL A 144 -0.87 -11.61 15.78
C VAL A 144 -2.04 -11.23 14.83
N SER A 145 -2.54 -9.99 14.88
CA SER A 145 -3.64 -9.52 14.02
C SER A 145 -3.15 -8.92 12.69
N SER A 146 -1.95 -8.32 12.69
CA SER A 146 -1.33 -7.71 11.50
C SER A 146 -0.77 -8.77 10.55
N ILE A 147 -0.33 -9.94 11.05
CA ILE A 147 0.05 -11.09 10.20
C ILE A 147 -1.15 -11.60 9.34
N ILE A 148 -2.39 -11.34 9.76
CA ILE A 148 -3.59 -11.70 8.99
C ILE A 148 -3.88 -10.68 7.87
N THR A 149 -3.24 -9.50 7.91
CA THR A 149 -3.47 -8.38 6.97
C THR A 149 -2.24 -7.92 6.19
N SER A 150 -1.04 -8.44 6.51
CA SER A 150 0.20 -8.10 5.81
C SER A 150 0.61 -9.18 4.81
N TRP A 151 0.43 -8.82 3.53
CA TRP A 151 0.91 -9.45 2.27
C TRP A 151 0.24 -10.73 1.77
#